data_AF-A0A940WBJ8-F1
#
_entry.id   AF-A0A940WBJ8-F1
#
_cell.length_a   1.000
_cell.length_b   1.000
_cell.length_c   1.000
_cell.angle_alpha   90.00
_cell.angle_beta   90.00
_cell.angle_gamma   90.00
#
_symmetry.space_group_name_H-M   'P 1'
#
loop_
_entity.id
_entity.type
_entity.pdbx_description
1 polymer ?
#
loop_
_entity_poly.entity_id
_entity_poly.type
_entity_poly.pdbx_seq_one_letter_code
_entity_poly.pdbx_strand_id
1 'polypeptide(L)'
;MKDLIRLHRRFLKDSVRKTFDFRSTDQSRGVPPPPPQKPCPADARTIALPGPDTFDEVCAAGLLSVLRNRRSVRQYSEEMLSLGELAFLLWATQGVTGRHGDVATLRPVPSAGARHAFETYLYCRRVATLEEGIYRYLPLEHRILFEFTEPGLSGRIGAACFGQRFVGQGAAAFFWSVLPYRMEWRYGPAAHRVLPLDAGHVCQNLYLAAEAVGAGACAVGAYDQEAVDHLLRLDGEEEFVIYLASVGKKVPPRGGKRSS
;
A
#
# COMPACT_ATOMS: atom_id res chain seq x y z
N MET A 1 -30.43 -7.89 -10.30
CA MET A 1 -29.85 -7.78 -8.93
C MET A 1 -29.36 -9.12 -8.36
N LYS A 2 -30.22 -10.15 -8.18
CA LYS A 2 -29.81 -11.44 -7.59
C LYS A 2 -28.68 -12.16 -8.35
N ASP A 3 -28.74 -12.16 -9.69
CA ASP A 3 -27.69 -12.81 -10.52
C ASP A 3 -26.36 -12.08 -10.46
N LEU A 4 -26.39 -10.74 -10.45
CA LEU A 4 -25.20 -9.92 -10.27
C LEU A 4 -24.52 -10.20 -8.92
N ILE A 5 -25.31 -10.23 -7.83
CA ILE A 5 -24.79 -10.61 -6.49
C ILE A 5 -24.20 -12.03 -6.51
N ARG A 6 -24.86 -12.97 -7.18
CA ARG A 6 -24.37 -14.36 -7.31
C ARG A 6 -23.04 -14.41 -8.08
N LEU A 7 -22.91 -13.63 -9.15
CA LEU A 7 -21.69 -13.50 -9.94
C LEU A 7 -20.54 -12.97 -9.07
N HIS A 8 -20.72 -11.85 -8.38
CA HIS A 8 -19.67 -11.29 -7.49
C HIS A 8 -19.32 -12.22 -6.32
N ARG A 9 -20.30 -12.98 -5.79
CA ARG A 9 -19.99 -14.00 -4.76
C ARG A 9 -19.15 -15.15 -5.29
N ARG A 10 -19.24 -15.49 -6.58
CA ARG A 10 -18.41 -16.56 -7.16
C ARG A 10 -16.93 -16.18 -7.17
N PHE A 11 -16.62 -14.91 -7.43
CA PHE A 11 -15.27 -14.36 -7.36
C PHE A 11 -14.60 -14.60 -5.99
N LEU A 12 -15.37 -14.52 -4.90
CA LEU A 12 -14.86 -14.73 -3.54
C LEU A 12 -14.66 -16.22 -3.17
N LYS A 13 -15.11 -17.16 -4.01
CA LYS A 13 -15.04 -18.60 -3.73
C LYS A 13 -13.84 -19.24 -4.39
N ASP A 14 -13.23 -20.19 -3.70
CA ASP A 14 -12.11 -20.98 -4.23
C ASP A 14 -12.56 -22.18 -5.08
N SER A 15 -13.84 -22.23 -5.47
CA SER A 15 -14.39 -23.30 -6.32
C SER A 15 -13.75 -23.37 -7.70
N VAL A 16 -13.10 -22.28 -8.15
CA VAL A 16 -12.26 -22.24 -9.35
C VAL A 16 -11.23 -23.37 -9.37
N ARG A 17 -10.74 -23.83 -8.21
CA ARG A 17 -9.78 -24.93 -8.14
C ARG A 17 -10.32 -26.28 -8.60
N LYS A 18 -11.65 -26.44 -8.64
CA LYS A 18 -12.30 -27.66 -9.11
C LYS A 18 -12.50 -27.67 -10.63
N THR A 19 -12.43 -26.50 -11.26
CA THR A 19 -12.81 -26.30 -12.67
C THR A 19 -11.65 -25.85 -13.54
N PHE A 20 -10.61 -25.25 -12.96
CA PHE A 20 -9.45 -24.75 -13.67
C PHE A 20 -8.26 -25.72 -13.53
N ASP A 21 -7.63 -26.08 -14.65
CA ASP A 21 -6.42 -26.90 -14.66
C ASP A 21 -5.18 -26.04 -14.40
N PHE A 22 -4.62 -26.09 -13.19
CA PHE A 22 -3.45 -25.28 -12.83
C PHE A 22 -2.18 -25.63 -13.62
N ARG A 23 -2.11 -26.79 -14.28
CA ARG A 23 -0.99 -27.12 -15.17
C ARG A 23 -0.95 -26.22 -16.41
N SER A 24 -2.07 -25.55 -16.72
CA SER A 24 -2.15 -24.57 -17.81
C SER A 24 -1.64 -23.18 -17.44
N THR A 25 -1.33 -22.91 -16.17
CA THR A 25 -0.75 -21.63 -15.74
C THR A 25 0.61 -21.39 -16.39
N ASP A 26 0.95 -20.12 -16.62
CA ASP A 26 2.23 -19.73 -17.20
C ASP A 26 3.42 -20.21 -16.36
N GLN A 27 3.31 -20.20 -15.03
CA GLN A 27 4.29 -20.84 -14.14
C GLN A 27 4.47 -22.32 -14.47
N SER A 28 3.38 -23.09 -14.59
CA SER A 28 3.45 -24.54 -14.83
C SER A 28 3.94 -24.87 -16.23
N ARG A 29 3.81 -23.94 -17.17
CA ARG A 29 4.32 -24.02 -18.54
C ARG A 29 5.78 -23.56 -18.67
N GLY A 30 6.40 -23.10 -17.58
CA GLY A 30 7.79 -22.64 -17.58
C GLY A 30 8.01 -21.25 -18.20
N VAL A 31 6.96 -20.44 -18.34
CA VAL A 31 7.09 -19.04 -18.76
C VAL A 31 7.84 -18.27 -17.67
N PRO A 32 8.83 -17.42 -18.02
CA PRO A 32 9.57 -16.63 -17.03
C PRO A 32 8.63 -15.82 -16.12
N PRO A 33 8.94 -15.70 -14.82
CA PRO A 33 8.11 -14.93 -13.91
C PRO A 33 8.15 -13.44 -14.26
N PRO A 34 7.03 -12.71 -14.09
CA PRO A 34 7.06 -11.26 -14.18
C PRO A 34 7.91 -10.67 -13.05
N PRO A 35 8.55 -9.50 -13.27
CA PRO A 35 9.45 -8.89 -12.32
C PRO A 35 8.73 -8.52 -11.01
N PRO A 36 9.39 -8.64 -9.84
CA PRO A 36 8.80 -8.38 -8.53
C PRO A 36 8.64 -6.89 -8.19
N GLN A 37 9.15 -6.00 -9.06
CA GLN A 37 9.09 -4.55 -8.99
C GLN A 37 8.97 -4.01 -10.41
N LYS A 38 8.16 -2.95 -10.61
CA LYS A 38 8.06 -2.28 -11.91
C LYS A 38 9.40 -1.60 -12.23
N PRO A 39 9.83 -1.57 -13.50
CA PRO A 39 11.06 -0.89 -13.89
C PRO A 39 11.14 0.55 -13.36
N CYS A 40 12.34 0.97 -13.01
CA CYS A 40 12.68 2.35 -12.69
C CYS A 40 13.63 2.87 -13.78
N PRO A 41 13.32 3.98 -14.47
CA PRO A 41 14.26 4.57 -15.41
C PRO A 41 15.59 4.94 -14.72
N ALA A 42 16.70 4.82 -15.45
CA ALA A 42 18.04 4.99 -14.88
C ALA A 42 18.34 6.44 -14.47
N ASP A 43 17.72 7.40 -15.16
CA ASP A 43 17.80 8.84 -14.92
C ASP A 43 16.72 9.35 -13.96
N ALA A 44 15.88 8.45 -13.43
CA ALA A 44 14.78 8.82 -12.58
C ALA A 44 15.26 9.35 -11.23
N ARG A 45 14.58 10.38 -10.72
CA ARG A 45 14.90 10.97 -9.42
C ARG A 45 14.46 10.04 -8.30
N THR A 46 15.42 9.39 -7.66
CA THR A 46 15.18 8.50 -6.52
C THR A 46 15.85 9.01 -5.25
N ILE A 47 15.23 8.71 -4.11
CA ILE A 47 15.69 9.09 -2.77
C ILE A 47 15.88 7.81 -1.97
N ALA A 48 17.06 7.64 -1.39
CA ALA A 48 17.34 6.53 -0.48
C ALA A 48 16.61 6.73 0.86
N LEU A 49 16.04 5.66 1.39
CA LEU A 49 15.33 5.68 2.67
C LEU A 49 16.24 5.18 3.81
N PRO A 50 16.08 5.69 5.04
CA PRO A 50 16.68 5.09 6.23
C PRO A 50 16.29 3.61 6.35
N GLY A 51 17.28 2.74 6.55
CA GLY A 51 17.11 1.29 6.52
C GLY A 51 16.63 0.67 7.84
N PRO A 52 16.40 -0.65 7.87
CA PRO A 52 15.90 -1.36 9.05
C PRO A 52 16.76 -1.25 10.30
N ASP A 53 18.05 -1.01 10.14
CA ASP A 53 19.03 -0.75 11.19
C ASP A 53 18.74 0.53 12.00
N THR A 54 17.91 1.43 11.47
CA THR A 54 17.55 2.71 12.12
C THR A 54 16.13 2.73 12.70
N PHE A 55 15.34 1.66 12.50
CA PHE A 55 13.91 1.70 12.85
C PHE A 55 13.62 1.72 14.34
N ASP A 56 14.55 1.26 15.18
CA ASP A 56 14.43 1.34 16.64
C ASP A 56 14.37 2.81 17.13
N GLU A 57 14.89 3.77 16.34
CA GLU A 57 14.83 5.20 16.65
C GLU A 57 13.43 5.80 16.48
N VAL A 58 12.60 5.21 15.62
CA VAL A 58 11.25 5.72 15.30
C VAL A 58 10.13 4.82 15.84
N CYS A 59 10.42 3.55 16.14
CA CYS A 59 9.45 2.55 16.55
C CYS A 59 9.86 1.88 17.87
N ALA A 60 9.42 2.44 19.00
CA ALA A 60 9.66 1.86 20.33
C ALA A 60 8.44 1.12 20.92
N ALA A 61 7.30 1.08 20.21
CA ALA A 61 6.05 0.56 20.76
C ALA A 61 5.99 -0.98 20.74
N GLY A 62 5.61 -1.58 21.88
CA GLY A 62 5.40 -3.03 21.96
C GLY A 62 4.12 -3.49 21.23
N LEU A 63 4.19 -4.63 20.54
CA LEU A 63 3.12 -5.16 19.69
C LEU A 63 1.73 -5.22 20.36
N LEU A 64 1.65 -5.66 21.62
CA LEU A 64 0.37 -5.74 22.34
C LEU A 64 -0.26 -4.36 22.56
N SER A 65 0.56 -3.33 22.82
CA SER A 65 0.10 -1.95 22.96
C SER A 65 -0.46 -1.44 21.63
N VAL A 66 0.30 -1.64 20.55
CA VAL A 66 -0.09 -1.27 19.18
C VAL A 66 -1.42 -1.91 18.79
N LEU A 67 -1.58 -3.22 19.02
CA LEU A 67 -2.82 -3.94 18.71
C LEU A 67 -4.03 -3.41 19.48
N ARG A 68 -3.86 -3.07 20.76
CA ARG A 68 -4.93 -2.51 21.61
C ARG A 68 -5.34 -1.12 21.17
N ASN A 69 -4.36 -0.30 20.77
CA ASN A 69 -4.55 1.14 20.60
C ASN A 69 -4.85 1.57 19.18
N ARG A 70 -4.47 0.78 18.15
CA ARG A 70 -4.72 1.21 16.77
C ARG A 70 -6.20 1.48 16.53
N ARG A 71 -6.50 2.57 15.84
CA ARG A 71 -7.85 2.94 15.39
C ARG A 71 -7.78 3.58 14.02
N SER A 72 -8.92 3.62 13.33
CA SER A 72 -9.05 4.43 12.12
C SER A 72 -9.07 5.91 12.49
N VAL A 73 -8.04 6.64 12.09
CA VAL A 73 -7.88 8.08 12.34
C VAL A 73 -8.16 8.83 11.06
N ARG A 74 -9.16 9.72 11.08
CA ARG A 74 -9.60 10.53 9.93
C ARG A 74 -9.39 12.04 10.15
N GLN A 75 -8.72 12.40 11.24
CA GLN A 75 -8.34 13.75 11.57
C GLN A 75 -6.88 13.73 11.98
N TYR A 76 -6.06 14.51 11.29
CA TYR A 76 -4.62 14.52 11.45
C TYR A 76 -4.17 15.88 11.99
N SER A 77 -3.06 15.91 12.72
CA SER A 77 -2.38 17.16 13.06
C SER A 77 -1.61 17.70 11.83
N GLU A 78 -1.13 18.93 11.96
CA GLU A 78 -0.27 19.57 10.96
C GLU A 78 1.19 19.12 11.06
N GLU A 79 1.53 18.30 12.06
CA GLU A 79 2.88 17.76 12.22
C GLU A 79 3.27 16.88 11.02
N MET A 80 4.54 16.97 10.64
CA MET A 80 5.11 16.17 9.57
C MET A 80 5.43 14.76 10.06
N LEU A 81 5.39 13.79 9.15
CA LEU A 81 6.12 12.53 9.35
C LEU A 81 7.61 12.78 9.11
N SER A 82 8.48 12.14 9.88
CA SER A 82 9.90 12.09 9.53
C SER A 82 10.13 11.16 8.32
N LEU A 83 11.28 11.31 7.66
CA LEU A 83 11.65 10.39 6.57
C LEU A 83 11.83 8.96 7.09
N GLY A 84 12.39 8.78 8.30
CA GLY A 84 12.53 7.47 8.94
C GLY A 84 11.20 6.82 9.28
N GLU A 85 10.21 7.61 9.71
CA GLU A 85 8.85 7.11 9.92
C GLU A 85 8.23 6.63 8.61
N LEU A 86 8.29 7.43 7.54
CA LEU A 86 7.79 6.99 6.23
C LEU A 86 8.51 5.72 5.75
N ALA A 87 9.83 5.66 5.90
CA ALA A 87 10.64 4.50 5.54
C ALA A 87 10.21 3.23 6.29
N PHE A 88 9.97 3.33 7.59
CA PHE A 88 9.45 2.24 8.41
C PHE A 88 8.07 1.77 7.93
N LEU A 89 7.15 2.69 7.63
CA LEU A 89 5.82 2.35 7.11
C LEU A 89 5.90 1.60 5.77
N LEU A 90 6.78 2.04 4.87
CA LEU A 90 7.00 1.40 3.57
C LEU A 90 7.66 0.03 3.71
N TRP A 91 8.66 -0.08 4.58
CA TRP A 91 9.31 -1.35 4.83
C TRP A 91 8.34 -2.35 5.47
N ALA A 92 7.57 -1.94 6.48
CA ALA A 92 6.60 -2.81 7.14
C ALA A 92 5.54 -3.31 6.15
N THR A 93 5.14 -2.51 5.17
CA THR A 93 4.10 -2.90 4.21
C THR A 93 4.61 -3.69 3.02
N GLN A 94 5.76 -3.34 2.46
CA GLN A 94 6.27 -3.90 1.19
C GLN A 94 7.80 -4.07 1.13
N GLY A 95 8.55 -3.78 2.19
CA GLY A 95 10.00 -3.96 2.23
C GLY A 95 10.43 -5.40 2.01
N VAL A 96 11.63 -5.58 1.44
CA VAL A 96 12.22 -6.91 1.25
C VAL A 96 13.00 -7.30 2.49
N THR A 97 12.71 -8.47 3.05
CA THR A 97 13.41 -9.08 4.20
C THR A 97 14.28 -10.26 3.82
N GLY A 98 14.17 -10.73 2.57
CA GLY A 98 14.95 -11.84 2.06
C GLY A 98 14.55 -12.22 0.65
N ARG A 99 15.23 -13.20 0.07
CA ARG A 99 14.93 -13.76 -1.24
C ARG A 99 14.75 -15.27 -1.11
N HIS A 100 13.85 -15.83 -1.90
CA HIS A 100 13.64 -17.27 -2.00
C HIS A 100 13.76 -17.71 -3.45
N GLY A 101 14.93 -18.28 -3.79
CA GLY A 101 15.33 -18.51 -5.17
C GLY A 101 15.39 -17.21 -5.98
N ASP A 102 15.29 -17.34 -7.31
CA ASP A 102 15.39 -16.20 -8.21
C ASP A 102 14.07 -15.45 -8.40
N VAL A 103 12.95 -16.03 -7.93
CA VAL A 103 11.59 -15.67 -8.35
C VAL A 103 10.78 -14.94 -7.28
N ALA A 104 11.15 -15.07 -6.01
CA ALA A 104 10.36 -14.57 -4.89
C ALA A 104 11.18 -13.71 -3.92
N THR A 105 10.56 -12.63 -3.46
CA THR A 105 11.03 -11.84 -2.31
C THR A 105 10.23 -12.24 -1.08
N LEU A 106 10.87 -12.26 0.08
CA LEU A 106 10.18 -12.30 1.37
C LEU A 106 9.93 -10.86 1.82
N ARG A 107 8.75 -10.61 2.39
CA ARG A 107 8.34 -9.30 2.91
C ARG A 107 7.71 -9.48 4.30
N PRO A 108 7.59 -8.43 5.13
CA PRO A 108 6.94 -8.54 6.44
C PRO A 108 5.46 -8.92 6.38
N VAL A 109 4.85 -8.79 5.20
CA VAL A 109 3.47 -9.17 4.92
C VAL A 109 3.44 -10.49 4.13
N PRO A 110 2.54 -11.43 4.47
CA PRO A 110 2.35 -12.62 3.65
C PRO A 110 1.71 -12.25 2.31
N SER A 111 2.06 -13.01 1.27
CA SER A 111 1.43 -12.94 -0.04
C SER A 111 1.26 -14.35 -0.60
N ALA A 112 0.15 -14.61 -1.27
CA ALA A 112 -0.09 -15.89 -1.91
C ALA A 112 1.07 -16.25 -2.86
N GLY A 113 1.77 -17.33 -2.55
CA GLY A 113 2.91 -17.81 -3.34
C GLY A 113 4.09 -16.84 -3.42
N ALA A 114 4.21 -15.91 -2.46
CA ALA A 114 5.20 -14.83 -2.42
C ALA A 114 5.25 -14.00 -3.71
N ARG A 115 4.08 -13.79 -4.34
CA ARG A 115 4.00 -13.07 -5.63
C ARG A 115 4.05 -11.55 -5.49
N HIS A 116 3.61 -11.01 -4.34
CA HIS A 116 3.66 -9.59 -4.02
C HIS A 116 3.25 -8.70 -5.20
N ALA A 117 1.99 -8.86 -5.63
CA ALA A 117 1.48 -8.31 -6.88
C ALA A 117 1.24 -6.78 -6.85
N PHE A 118 1.67 -6.09 -5.80
CA PHE A 118 1.39 -4.67 -5.61
C PHE A 118 2.61 -3.79 -5.86
N GLU A 119 2.37 -2.62 -6.41
CA GLU A 119 3.24 -1.46 -6.26
C GLU A 119 2.66 -0.55 -5.17
N THR A 120 3.51 0.29 -4.57
CA THR A 120 3.05 1.27 -3.58
C THR A 120 3.34 2.66 -4.10
N TYR A 121 2.28 3.33 -4.52
CA TYR A 121 2.28 4.74 -4.81
C TYR A 121 1.95 5.51 -3.54
N LEU A 122 2.54 6.68 -3.39
CA LEU A 122 2.41 7.53 -2.23
C LEU A 122 2.09 8.94 -2.71
N TYR A 123 1.08 9.54 -2.11
CA TYR A 123 1.04 10.98 -2.05
C TYR A 123 1.74 11.43 -0.77
N CYS A 124 2.87 12.11 -0.89
CA CYS A 124 3.56 12.73 0.24
C CYS A 124 3.19 14.21 0.28
N ARG A 125 2.63 14.68 1.40
CA ARG A 125 2.22 16.08 1.58
C ARG A 125 3.01 16.78 2.67
N ARG A 126 3.16 16.12 3.82
CA ARG A 126 3.85 16.65 5.00
C ARG A 126 4.83 15.60 5.52
N VAL A 127 5.83 15.30 4.71
CA VAL A 127 6.93 14.40 5.09
C VAL A 127 8.21 15.22 5.06
N ALA A 128 8.94 15.24 6.17
CA ALA A 128 10.18 16.00 6.30
C ALA A 128 11.15 15.64 5.17
N THR A 129 11.84 16.66 4.64
CA THR A 129 12.82 16.56 3.53
C THR A 129 12.26 16.20 2.15
N LEU A 130 10.98 15.84 2.05
CA LEU A 130 10.31 15.59 0.78
C LEU A 130 9.48 16.81 0.37
N GLU A 131 9.41 17.07 -0.93
CA GLU A 131 8.42 18.00 -1.47
C GLU A 131 7.04 17.34 -1.57
N GLU A 132 6.00 18.15 -1.70
CA GLU A 132 4.65 17.62 -1.97
C GLU A 132 4.62 16.97 -3.36
N GLY A 133 4.16 15.73 -3.45
CA GLY A 133 4.08 15.03 -4.74
C GLY A 133 3.65 13.58 -4.65
N ILE A 134 3.55 12.95 -5.82
CA ILE A 134 3.37 11.52 -5.99
C ILE A 134 4.74 10.85 -6.10
N TYR A 135 4.91 9.79 -5.33
CA TYR A 135 6.08 8.95 -5.29
C TYR A 135 5.69 7.49 -5.51
N ARG A 136 6.66 6.66 -5.90
CA ARG A 136 6.52 5.20 -5.94
C ARG A 136 7.63 4.54 -5.15
N TYR A 137 7.28 3.56 -4.32
CA TYR A 137 8.25 2.81 -3.54
C TYR A 137 8.94 1.74 -4.38
N LEU A 138 10.27 1.70 -4.29
CA LEU A 138 11.15 0.72 -4.91
C LEU A 138 11.64 -0.25 -3.81
N PRO A 139 10.92 -1.35 -3.56
CA PRO A 139 11.20 -2.25 -2.43
C PRO A 139 12.54 -2.99 -2.53
N LEU A 140 13.07 -3.24 -3.74
CA LEU A 140 14.33 -3.98 -3.91
C LEU A 140 15.54 -3.18 -3.42
N GLU A 141 15.56 -1.88 -3.72
CA GLU A 141 16.64 -0.97 -3.34
C GLU A 141 16.34 -0.18 -2.05
N HIS A 142 15.13 -0.32 -1.50
CA HIS A 142 14.61 0.50 -0.40
C HIS A 142 14.73 2.01 -0.67
N ARG A 143 14.12 2.44 -1.79
CA ARG A 143 14.12 3.83 -2.25
C ARG A 143 12.70 4.28 -2.57
N ILE A 144 12.49 5.59 -2.67
CA ILE A 144 11.32 6.15 -3.34
C ILE A 144 11.73 6.85 -4.64
N LEU A 145 10.93 6.64 -5.68
CA LEU A 145 10.98 7.35 -6.94
C LEU A 145 10.01 8.53 -6.86
N PHE A 146 10.46 9.75 -7.21
CA PHE A 146 9.58 10.88 -7.44
C PHE A 146 8.93 10.75 -8.82
N GLU A 147 7.61 10.61 -8.87
CA GLU A 147 6.86 10.46 -10.12
C GLU A 147 6.48 11.83 -10.69
N PHE A 148 5.78 12.66 -9.90
CA PHE A 148 5.38 14.01 -10.29
C PHE A 148 4.83 14.83 -9.12
N THR A 149 4.67 16.13 -9.33
CA THR A 149 3.86 17.01 -8.47
C THR A 149 2.94 17.88 -9.33
N GLU A 150 1.75 18.16 -8.85
CA GLU A 150 0.75 19.00 -9.55
C GLU A 150 -0.01 19.87 -8.53
N PRO A 151 -0.47 21.07 -8.91
CA PRO A 151 -1.25 21.91 -8.01
C PRO A 151 -2.52 21.22 -7.51
N GLY A 152 -2.79 21.35 -6.20
CA GLY A 152 -4.04 20.91 -5.59
C GLY A 152 -4.21 19.39 -5.45
N LEU A 153 -3.12 18.61 -5.48
CA LEU A 153 -3.15 17.15 -5.30
C LEU A 153 -3.98 16.72 -4.08
N SER A 154 -3.81 17.38 -2.93
CA SER A 154 -4.62 17.15 -1.73
C SER A 154 -6.14 17.15 -1.99
N GLY A 155 -6.62 18.18 -2.70
CA GLY A 155 -8.04 18.33 -3.01
C GLY A 155 -8.53 17.32 -4.04
N ARG A 156 -7.72 17.05 -5.07
CA ARG A 156 -8.02 16.06 -6.12
C ARG A 156 -8.10 14.64 -5.57
N ILE A 157 -7.19 14.26 -4.67
CA ILE A 157 -7.24 12.96 -3.98
C ILE A 157 -8.52 12.84 -3.14
N GLY A 158 -8.86 13.89 -2.39
CA GLY A 158 -10.13 13.92 -1.64
C GLY A 158 -11.35 13.77 -2.54
N ALA A 159 -11.35 14.40 -3.71
CA ALA A 159 -12.43 14.30 -4.69
C ALA A 159 -12.53 12.88 -5.30
N ALA A 160 -11.40 12.31 -5.74
CA ALA A 160 -11.31 10.93 -6.25
C ALA A 160 -11.74 9.89 -5.19
N CYS A 161 -11.63 10.21 -3.91
CA CYS A 161 -12.16 9.39 -2.82
C CYS A 161 -13.61 9.74 -2.44
N PHE A 162 -14.46 10.12 -3.40
CA PHE A 162 -15.85 10.54 -3.18
C PHE A 162 -16.04 11.64 -2.11
N GLY A 163 -15.13 12.61 -2.09
CA GLY A 163 -15.18 13.73 -1.14
C GLY A 163 -14.64 13.41 0.25
N GLN A 164 -14.02 12.24 0.46
CA GLN A 164 -13.32 11.90 1.71
C GLN A 164 -12.02 12.72 1.84
N ARG A 165 -12.16 14.00 2.22
CA ARG A 165 -11.06 14.97 2.28
C ARG A 165 -9.89 14.54 3.17
N PHE A 166 -10.15 13.74 4.20
CA PHE A 166 -9.11 13.28 5.11
C PHE A 166 -8.01 12.50 4.38
N VAL A 167 -8.32 11.84 3.25
CA VAL A 167 -7.35 11.06 2.49
C VAL A 167 -6.22 11.94 1.97
N GLY A 168 -6.55 13.05 1.30
CA GLY A 168 -5.58 14.04 0.84
C GLY A 168 -5.09 14.99 1.94
N GLN A 169 -5.66 14.94 3.14
CA GLN A 169 -5.26 15.79 4.27
C GLN A 169 -4.22 15.16 5.20
N GLY A 170 -4.04 13.83 5.13
CA GLY A 170 -2.95 13.13 5.81
C GLY A 170 -1.57 13.70 5.46
N ALA A 171 -0.59 13.33 6.28
CA ALA A 171 0.82 13.61 5.97
C ALA A 171 1.28 12.82 4.74
N ALA A 172 0.75 11.60 4.57
CA ALA A 172 0.87 10.80 3.37
C ALA A 172 -0.42 10.02 3.07
N ALA A 173 -0.61 9.61 1.82
CA ALA A 173 -1.60 8.61 1.43
C ALA A 173 -0.94 7.50 0.61
N PHE A 174 -1.24 6.25 0.95
CA PHE A 174 -0.74 5.04 0.32
C PHE A 174 -1.80 4.54 -0.66
N PHE A 175 -1.38 4.26 -1.88
CA PHE A 175 -2.19 3.64 -2.91
C PHE A 175 -1.49 2.36 -3.34
N TRP A 176 -2.14 1.23 -3.10
CA TRP A 176 -1.65 -0.06 -3.57
C TRP A 176 -2.29 -0.33 -4.94
N SER A 177 -1.51 -0.11 -6.00
CA SER A 177 -1.87 -0.61 -7.31
C SER A 177 -1.55 -2.08 -7.40
N VAL A 178 -2.32 -2.81 -8.21
CA VAL A 178 -2.11 -4.21 -8.49
C VAL A 178 -1.71 -4.37 -9.95
N LEU A 179 -0.71 -5.21 -10.21
CA LEU A 179 -0.47 -5.80 -11.52
C LEU A 179 -0.98 -7.24 -11.47
N PRO A 180 -2.23 -7.52 -11.89
CA PRO A 180 -2.88 -8.81 -11.68
C PRO A 180 -2.04 -9.98 -12.22
N TYR A 181 -1.37 -9.79 -13.36
CA TYR A 181 -0.53 -10.79 -13.98
C TYR A 181 0.56 -11.36 -13.05
N ARG A 182 1.09 -10.57 -12.11
CA ARG A 182 2.06 -11.08 -11.11
C ARG A 182 1.51 -12.24 -10.31
N MET A 183 0.20 -12.25 -10.04
CA MET A 183 -0.49 -13.31 -9.31
C MET A 183 -1.07 -14.36 -10.27
N GLU A 184 -1.63 -13.94 -11.40
CA GLU A 184 -2.23 -14.82 -12.42
C GLU A 184 -1.20 -15.74 -13.08
N TRP A 185 0.04 -15.28 -13.26
CA TRP A 185 1.14 -16.12 -13.74
C TRP A 185 1.24 -17.44 -12.96
N ARG A 186 0.98 -17.41 -11.65
CA ARG A 186 0.98 -18.60 -10.78
C ARG A 186 -0.40 -19.23 -10.59
N TYR A 187 -1.45 -18.42 -10.46
CA TYR A 187 -2.76 -18.89 -9.99
C TYR A 187 -3.88 -18.82 -11.02
N GLY A 188 -3.61 -18.32 -12.23
CA GLY A 188 -4.61 -18.06 -13.25
C GLY A 188 -5.82 -17.31 -12.65
N PRO A 189 -7.06 -17.71 -12.96
CA PRO A 189 -8.26 -17.06 -12.44
C PRO A 189 -8.42 -17.13 -10.90
N ALA A 190 -7.68 -18.01 -10.20
CA ALA A 190 -7.71 -18.04 -8.74
C ALA A 190 -6.96 -16.86 -8.09
N ALA A 191 -6.14 -16.14 -8.87
CA ALA A 191 -5.41 -14.96 -8.42
C ALA A 191 -6.34 -13.90 -7.84
N HIS A 192 -7.48 -13.67 -8.47
CA HIS A 192 -8.34 -12.53 -8.15
C HIS A 192 -9.01 -12.64 -6.77
N ARG A 193 -9.15 -13.85 -6.24
CA ARG A 193 -9.61 -14.07 -4.87
C ARG A 193 -8.54 -13.74 -3.83
N VAL A 194 -7.30 -14.10 -4.10
CA VAL A 194 -6.21 -13.97 -3.12
C VAL A 194 -5.62 -12.56 -3.09
N LEU A 195 -5.73 -11.80 -4.20
CA LEU A 195 -5.31 -10.41 -4.27
C LEU A 195 -5.94 -9.53 -3.16
N PRO A 196 -7.27 -9.51 -2.95
CA PRO A 196 -7.86 -8.75 -1.84
C PRO A 196 -7.40 -9.21 -0.44
N LEU A 197 -7.07 -10.50 -0.26
CA LEU A 197 -6.56 -11.01 1.02
C LEU A 197 -5.17 -10.44 1.29
N ASP A 198 -4.30 -10.46 0.28
CA ASP A 198 -2.97 -9.85 0.34
C ASP A 198 -3.08 -8.35 0.62
N ALA A 199 -3.99 -7.62 -0.04
CA ALA A 199 -4.21 -6.20 0.22
C ALA A 199 -4.64 -5.93 1.67
N GLY A 200 -5.47 -6.82 2.24
CA GLY A 200 -5.84 -6.79 3.66
C GLY A 200 -4.65 -6.95 4.60
N HIS A 201 -3.75 -7.89 4.32
CA HIS A 201 -2.51 -8.07 5.11
C HIS A 201 -1.64 -6.82 5.07
N VAL A 202 -1.44 -6.25 3.87
CA VAL A 202 -0.64 -5.04 3.65
C VAL A 202 -1.20 -3.87 4.47
N CYS A 203 -2.49 -3.59 4.32
CA CYS A 203 -3.10 -2.46 4.99
C CYS A 203 -3.13 -2.64 6.52
N GLN A 204 -3.37 -3.85 7.01
CA GLN A 204 -3.37 -4.10 8.45
C GLN A 204 -1.97 -3.89 9.06
N ASN A 205 -0.91 -4.16 8.28
CA ASN A 205 0.46 -3.86 8.71
C ASN A 205 0.75 -2.36 8.69
N LEU A 206 0.23 -1.61 7.70
CA LEU A 206 0.30 -0.14 7.72
C LEU A 206 -0.34 0.42 8.98
N TYR A 207 -1.49 -0.10 9.37
CA TYR A 207 -2.17 0.29 10.60
C TYR A 207 -1.36 0.01 11.87
N LEU A 208 -0.62 -1.11 11.94
CA LEU A 208 0.29 -1.38 13.06
C LEU A 208 1.47 -0.43 13.05
N ALA A 209 2.11 -0.31 11.89
CA ALA A 209 3.32 0.48 11.74
C ALA A 209 3.03 1.97 12.05
N ALA A 210 1.91 2.51 11.56
CA ALA A 210 1.47 3.87 11.85
C ALA A 210 1.26 4.06 13.36
N GLU A 211 0.54 3.16 14.02
CA GLU A 211 0.32 3.23 15.46
C GLU A 211 1.64 3.14 16.25
N ALA A 212 2.58 2.31 15.80
CA ALA A 212 3.87 2.09 16.45
C ALA A 212 4.79 3.32 16.42
N VAL A 213 4.64 4.20 15.42
CA VAL A 213 5.36 5.49 15.29
C VAL A 213 4.53 6.68 15.79
N GLY A 214 3.48 6.43 16.56
CA GLY A 214 2.59 7.48 17.10
C GLY A 214 1.72 8.19 16.06
N ALA A 215 1.64 7.66 14.84
CA ALA A 215 0.75 8.14 13.78
C ALA A 215 -0.59 7.37 13.78
N GLY A 216 -1.55 7.87 13.00
CA GLY A 216 -2.81 7.20 12.74
C GLY A 216 -2.95 6.88 11.25
N ALA A 217 -3.69 5.82 10.94
CA ALA A 217 -4.01 5.45 9.57
C ALA A 217 -5.53 5.33 9.38
N CYS A 218 -6.01 5.46 8.14
CA CYS A 218 -7.37 5.10 7.77
C CYS A 218 -7.41 4.49 6.37
N ALA A 219 -7.79 3.22 6.30
CA ALA A 219 -8.15 2.55 5.07
C ALA A 219 -9.39 3.15 4.42
N VAL A 220 -9.41 3.10 3.10
CA VAL A 220 -10.54 3.51 2.26
C VAL A 220 -10.74 2.46 1.18
N GLY A 221 -11.90 1.81 1.21
CA GLY A 221 -12.34 0.88 0.16
C GLY A 221 -13.39 1.46 -0.78
N ALA A 222 -13.77 2.73 -0.59
CA ALA A 222 -14.73 3.44 -1.42
C ALA A 222 -14.06 4.66 -2.05
N TYR A 223 -13.81 4.58 -3.35
CA TYR A 223 -13.22 5.63 -4.18
C TYR A 223 -13.71 5.47 -5.62
N ASP A 224 -13.57 6.52 -6.42
CA ASP A 224 -13.80 6.53 -7.85
C ASP A 224 -12.58 5.87 -8.53
N GLN A 225 -12.78 4.67 -9.09
CA GLN A 225 -11.69 3.83 -9.61
C GLN A 225 -10.95 4.57 -10.73
N GLU A 226 -11.71 5.02 -11.73
CA GLU A 226 -11.20 5.71 -12.90
C GLU A 226 -10.49 7.02 -12.53
N ALA A 227 -11.04 7.78 -11.57
CA ALA A 227 -10.41 9.02 -11.12
C ALA A 227 -9.09 8.78 -10.37
N VAL A 228 -9.00 7.73 -9.53
CA VAL A 228 -7.75 7.41 -8.81
C VAL A 228 -6.70 6.88 -9.77
N ASP A 229 -7.06 5.99 -10.70
CA ASP A 229 -6.13 5.44 -11.68
C ASP A 229 -5.61 6.53 -12.61
N HIS A 230 -6.49 7.40 -13.12
CA HIS A 230 -6.10 8.56 -13.91
C HIS A 230 -5.20 9.53 -13.11
N LEU A 231 -5.51 9.78 -11.83
CA LEU A 231 -4.68 10.63 -10.97
C LEU A 231 -3.25 10.09 -10.85
N LEU A 232 -3.09 8.78 -10.73
CA LEU A 232 -1.80 8.10 -10.63
C LEU A 232 -1.18 7.75 -11.99
N ARG A 233 -1.83 8.12 -13.10
CA ARG A 233 -1.41 7.85 -14.49
C ARG A 233 -1.27 6.34 -14.76
N LEU A 234 -2.18 5.55 -14.20
CA LEU A 234 -2.34 4.13 -14.44
C LEU A 234 -3.30 3.90 -15.61
N ASP A 235 -3.17 2.77 -16.31
CA ASP A 235 -4.02 2.44 -17.45
C ASP A 235 -5.43 1.97 -17.07
N GLY A 236 -5.63 1.49 -15.84
CA GLY A 236 -6.93 1.03 -15.34
C GLY A 236 -7.29 -0.41 -15.73
N GLU A 237 -6.45 -1.09 -16.52
CA GLU A 237 -6.70 -2.41 -17.10
C GLU A 237 -5.66 -3.45 -16.62
N GLU A 238 -4.39 -3.22 -16.92
CA GLU A 238 -3.24 -4.06 -16.53
C GLU A 238 -2.63 -3.61 -15.20
N GLU A 239 -2.82 -2.33 -14.85
CA GLU A 239 -2.51 -1.80 -13.53
C GLU A 239 -3.57 -0.80 -13.06
N PHE A 240 -4.06 -1.02 -11.84
CA PHE A 240 -5.08 -0.18 -11.21
C PHE A 240 -4.98 -0.24 -9.69
N VAL A 241 -5.49 0.77 -8.98
CA VAL A 241 -5.56 0.78 -7.52
C VAL A 241 -6.62 -0.21 -7.04
N ILE A 242 -6.25 -1.09 -6.11
CA ILE A 242 -7.19 -2.03 -5.47
C ILE A 242 -7.55 -1.63 -4.04
N TYR A 243 -6.68 -0.83 -3.39
CA TYR A 243 -6.88 -0.39 -2.02
C TYR A 243 -6.01 0.82 -1.70
N LEU A 244 -6.50 1.72 -0.83
CA LEU A 244 -5.74 2.89 -0.40
C LEU A 244 -5.97 3.19 1.08
N ALA A 245 -5.01 3.92 1.68
CA ALA A 245 -5.09 4.34 3.06
C ALA A 245 -4.35 5.66 3.30
N SER A 246 -4.90 6.54 4.11
CA SER A 246 -4.21 7.76 4.54
C SER A 246 -3.48 7.56 5.86
N VAL A 247 -2.39 8.29 6.05
CA VAL A 247 -1.57 8.29 7.27
C VAL A 247 -1.24 9.72 7.67
N GLY A 248 -1.25 10.00 8.97
CA GLY A 248 -0.79 11.27 9.51
C GLY A 248 -0.63 11.23 11.01
N LYS A 249 0.06 12.22 11.57
CA LYS A 249 0.21 12.39 13.01
C LYS A 249 -1.17 12.61 13.65
N LYS A 250 -1.39 11.99 14.81
CA LYS A 250 -2.67 12.08 15.53
C LYS A 250 -2.79 13.48 16.13
N VAL A 251 -4.01 14.03 16.14
CA VAL A 251 -4.29 15.23 16.93
C VAL A 251 -4.11 14.89 18.41
N PRO A 252 -3.32 15.66 19.18
CA PRO A 252 -3.22 15.45 20.61
C PRO A 252 -4.61 15.50 21.26
N PRO A 253 -4.90 14.65 22.27
CA PRO A 253 -6.14 14.78 23.01
C PRO A 253 -6.22 16.21 23.57
N ARG A 254 -7.36 16.88 23.35
CA ARG A 254 -7.61 18.22 23.92
C ARG A 254 -7.34 18.12 25.42
N GLY A 255 -6.33 18.85 25.90
CA GLY A 255 -5.90 18.78 27.29
C GLY A 255 -7.10 18.95 28.22
N GLY A 256 -7.40 17.92 29.01
CA GLY A 256 -8.12 18.14 30.25
C GLY A 256 -7.31 19.15 31.05
N LYS A 257 -7.95 20.23 31.51
CA LYS A 257 -7.33 21.19 32.42
C LYS A 257 -6.57 20.39 33.48
N ARG A 258 -5.25 20.53 33.52
CA ARG A 258 -4.50 20.18 34.73
C ARG A 258 -5.01 21.15 35.78
N SER A 259 -5.91 20.68 36.64
CA SER A 259 -6.19 21.36 37.89
C SER A 259 -4.87 21.37 38.66
N SER A 260 -4.30 22.57 38.77
CA SER A 260 -3.33 22.95 39.80
C SER A 260 -3.81 22.54 41.18
#